data_AF-A0A1H6CZI8-F1
#
_entry.id   AF-A0A1H6CZI8-F1
#
_cell.length_a   1.000
_cell.length_b   1.000
_cell.length_c   1.000
_cell.angle_alpha   90.00
_cell.angle_beta   90.00
_cell.angle_gamma   90.00
#
_symmetry.space_group_name_H-M   'P 1'
#
loop_
_entity.id
_entity.type
_entity.pdbx_description
1 polymer ?
#
loop_
_entity_poly.entity_id
_entity_poly.type
_entity_poly.pdbx_seq_one_letter_code
_entity_poly.pdbx_strand_id
1 'polypeptide(L)'
;MSGIDGFYWWGESPGARFPTARLKDDRYRNLAGLLTSDIQTHGAGVLDALLLVEQARGGRTDIEEWVGNSTSAYFRPDGVSITDLGPEPQTQRYSLGEVHEALIKYWEFLCPSGGERRSALEEWARSYRQEHPQTTDPQHPCLAHLPL
;
A
#
# COMPACT_ATOMS: atom_id res chain seq x y z
N MET A 1 10.96 -12.23 -4.03
CA MET A 1 11.28 -12.37 -2.60
C MET A 1 11.35 -10.97 -2.03
N SER A 2 10.32 -10.54 -1.29
CA SER A 2 10.32 -9.22 -0.64
C SER A 2 11.45 -9.11 0.38
N GLY A 3 12.22 -8.02 0.38
CA GLY A 3 13.20 -7.72 1.43
C GLY A 3 12.58 -7.29 2.76
N ILE A 4 11.25 -7.33 2.88
CA ILE A 4 10.49 -7.28 4.14
C ILE A 4 10.28 -8.73 4.63
N ASP A 5 10.72 -9.02 5.86
CA ASP A 5 10.55 -10.32 6.53
C ASP A 5 9.11 -10.55 6.99
N GLY A 6 8.47 -9.50 7.52
CA GLY A 6 7.09 -9.54 7.99
C GLY A 6 6.69 -8.26 8.71
N PHE A 7 5.41 -8.20 9.08
CA PHE A 7 4.82 -7.07 9.80
C PHE A 7 4.38 -7.49 11.20
N TYR A 8 4.41 -6.55 12.13
CA TYR A 8 3.97 -6.76 13.51
C TYR A 8 3.40 -5.47 14.09
N TRP A 9 2.60 -5.61 15.14
CA TRP A 9 2.09 -4.49 15.91
C TRP A 9 3.11 -4.09 16.97
N TRP A 10 3.60 -2.85 16.93
CA TRP A 10 4.43 -2.25 17.96
C TRP A 10 3.61 -1.35 18.88
N GLY A 11 4.00 -1.28 20.15
CA GLY A 11 3.39 -0.44 21.18
C GLY A 11 2.88 -1.25 22.38
N GLU A 12 3.27 -0.81 23.59
CA GLU A 12 3.01 -1.51 24.85
C GLU A 12 1.73 -1.03 25.55
N SER A 13 1.17 0.11 25.13
CA SER A 13 0.00 0.73 25.78
C SER A 13 -1.32 0.30 25.12
N PRO A 14 -2.39 0.03 25.89
CA PRO A 14 -3.72 -0.22 25.35
C PRO A 14 -4.16 0.96 24.46
N GLY A 15 -4.38 0.70 23.16
CA GLY A 15 -4.85 1.69 22.18
C GLY A 15 -3.77 2.30 21.28
N ALA A 16 -2.48 2.08 21.55
CA ALA A 16 -1.38 2.59 20.73
C ALA A 16 -0.69 1.44 19.98
N ARG A 17 -1.41 0.80 19.05
CA ARG A 17 -0.83 -0.23 18.17
C ARG A 17 -0.46 0.40 16.83
N PHE A 18 0.83 0.48 16.57
CA PHE A 18 1.36 0.95 15.30
C PHE A 18 1.86 -0.22 14.50
N PRO A 19 1.49 -0.34 13.21
CA PRO A 19 2.06 -1.36 12.36
C PRO A 19 3.56 -1.06 12.16
N THR A 20 4.39 -2.09 12.07
CA THR A 20 5.83 -1.96 11.84
C THR A 20 6.31 -3.12 10.99
N ALA A 21 7.37 -2.90 10.21
CA ALA A 21 7.98 -3.90 9.35
C ALA A 21 9.33 -4.36 9.91
N ARG A 22 9.61 -5.66 9.83
CA ARG A 22 10.96 -6.21 10.00
C ARG A 22 11.62 -6.32 8.64
N LEU A 23 12.76 -5.66 8.45
CA LEU A 23 13.50 -5.66 7.18
C LEU A 23 14.59 -6.72 7.18
N LYS A 24 14.78 -7.39 6.03
CA LYS A 24 15.97 -8.20 5.70
C LYS A 24 16.99 -7.40 4.90
N ASP A 25 16.51 -6.37 4.19
CA ASP A 25 17.28 -5.53 3.28
C ASP A 25 16.86 -4.07 3.51
N ASP A 26 17.82 -3.23 3.90
CA ASP A 26 17.60 -1.80 4.16
C ASP A 26 17.09 -1.03 2.94
N ARG A 27 17.28 -1.56 1.71
CA ARG A 27 16.69 -0.95 0.50
C ARG A 27 15.16 -0.82 0.60
N TYR A 28 14.50 -1.65 1.41
CA TYR A 28 13.04 -1.63 1.59
C TYR A 28 12.57 -0.66 2.67
N ARG A 29 13.45 0.19 3.21
CA ARG A 29 13.09 1.17 4.24
C ARG A 29 11.98 2.11 3.80
N ASN A 30 12.05 2.72 2.61
CA ASN A 30 10.99 3.64 2.19
C ASN A 30 9.71 2.90 1.82
N LEU A 31 9.79 1.68 1.27
CA LEU A 31 8.58 0.86 1.08
C LEU A 31 7.91 0.54 2.42
N ALA A 32 8.68 0.19 3.45
CA ALA A 32 8.14 0.02 4.78
C ALA A 32 7.55 1.34 5.32
N GLY A 33 8.21 2.48 5.10
CA GLY A 33 7.67 3.80 5.47
C GLY A 33 6.31 4.10 4.83
N LEU A 34 6.17 3.88 3.53
CA LEU A 34 4.90 4.00 2.81
C LEU A 34 3.81 3.13 3.48
N LEU A 35 4.13 1.86 3.77
CA LEU A 35 3.17 0.91 4.36
C LEU A 35 2.80 1.29 5.80
N THR A 36 3.77 1.49 6.67
CA THR A 36 3.55 1.58 8.12
C THR A 36 3.25 2.99 8.62
N SER A 37 3.72 4.02 7.91
CA SER A 37 3.59 5.43 8.34
C SER A 37 2.63 6.25 7.50
N ASP A 38 2.49 5.93 6.22
CA ASP A 38 1.57 6.65 5.33
C ASP A 38 0.21 5.95 5.24
N ILE A 39 0.20 4.66 4.92
CA ILE A 39 -1.03 3.85 4.87
C ILE A 39 -1.49 3.45 6.27
N GLN A 40 -0.55 3.25 7.21
CA GLN A 40 -0.84 2.92 8.61
C GLN A 40 -1.79 1.74 8.74
N THR A 41 -2.90 1.88 9.45
CA THR A 41 -3.89 0.81 9.70
C THR A 41 -5.02 0.78 8.68
N HIS A 42 -4.95 1.57 7.60
CA HIS A 42 -6.04 1.72 6.65
C HIS A 42 -6.00 0.64 5.56
N GLY A 43 -6.74 -0.45 5.76
CA GLY A 43 -6.85 -1.55 4.79
C GLY A 43 -7.31 -1.07 3.40
N ALA A 44 -8.23 -0.12 3.33
CA ALA A 44 -8.66 0.50 2.07
C ALA A 44 -7.52 1.30 1.38
N GLY A 45 -6.67 1.99 2.15
CA GLY A 45 -5.52 2.70 1.60
C GLY A 45 -4.47 1.77 0.98
N VAL A 46 -4.36 0.52 1.46
CA VAL A 46 -3.54 -0.50 0.80
C VAL A 46 -4.12 -0.87 -0.57
N LEU A 47 -5.46 -0.95 -0.68
CA LEU A 47 -6.15 -1.22 -1.94
C LEU A 47 -5.97 -0.04 -2.91
N ASP A 48 -6.02 1.21 -2.45
CA ASP A 48 -5.71 2.36 -3.31
C ASP A 48 -4.30 2.27 -3.90
N ALA A 49 -3.29 1.97 -3.08
CA ALA A 49 -1.93 1.78 -3.57
C ALA A 49 -1.80 0.58 -4.54
N LEU A 50 -2.54 -0.52 -4.32
CA LEU A 50 -2.59 -1.65 -5.25
C LEU A 50 -3.22 -1.27 -6.58
N LEU A 51 -4.29 -0.48 -6.58
CA LEU A 51 -4.90 0.06 -7.79
C LEU A 51 -3.89 0.88 -8.59
N LEU A 52 -3.08 1.72 -7.95
CA LEU A 52 -2.04 2.52 -8.63
C LEU A 52 -0.96 1.62 -9.26
N VAL A 53 -0.56 0.54 -8.58
CA VAL A 53 0.36 -0.46 -9.15
C VAL A 53 -0.23 -1.11 -10.40
N GLU A 54 -1.51 -1.48 -10.38
CA GLU A 54 -2.15 -2.12 -11.53
C GLU A 54 -2.41 -1.14 -12.69
N GLN A 55 -2.71 0.13 -12.40
CA GLN A 55 -2.75 1.17 -13.44
C GLN A 55 -1.38 1.34 -14.11
N ALA A 56 -0.30 1.38 -13.31
CA ALA A 56 1.07 1.46 -13.82
C ALA A 56 1.44 0.21 -14.64
N ARG A 57 1.05 -0.98 -14.18
CA ARG A 57 1.24 -2.25 -14.91
C ARG A 57 0.48 -2.27 -16.24
N GLY A 58 -0.70 -1.63 -16.29
CA GLY A 58 -1.48 -1.40 -17.49
C GLY A 58 -0.87 -0.35 -18.46
N GLY A 59 0.28 0.23 -18.13
CA GLY A 59 0.99 1.19 -18.97
C GLY A 59 0.62 2.66 -18.72
N ARG A 60 -0.19 2.96 -17.69
CA ARG A 60 -0.57 4.33 -17.34
C ARG A 60 0.66 5.10 -16.82
N THR A 61 0.87 6.31 -17.32
CA THR A 61 2.05 7.15 -16.99
C THR A 61 1.70 8.46 -16.29
N ASP A 62 0.44 8.90 -16.41
CA ASP A 62 -0.13 10.11 -15.82
C ASP A 62 -0.71 9.89 -14.40
N ILE A 63 -0.16 8.93 -13.65
CA ILE A 63 -0.60 8.67 -12.27
C ILE A 63 -0.06 9.79 -11.38
N GLU A 64 -0.93 10.43 -10.60
CA GLU A 64 -0.55 11.46 -9.64
C GLU A 64 0.45 10.92 -8.60
N GLU A 65 1.29 11.82 -8.07
CA GLU A 65 2.19 11.46 -6.98
C GLU A 65 1.38 11.12 -5.72
N TRP A 66 1.69 10.00 -5.09
CA TRP A 66 1.23 9.73 -3.74
C TRP A 66 2.08 10.54 -2.77
N VAL A 67 1.48 11.44 -2.01
CA VAL A 67 2.17 12.20 -0.95
C VAL A 67 1.61 11.76 0.41
N GLY A 68 2.43 11.05 1.17
CA GLY A 68 2.12 10.59 2.51
C GLY A 68 2.71 11.49 3.61
N ASN A 69 2.73 10.97 4.83
CA ASN A 69 3.28 11.66 6.00
C ASN A 69 4.81 11.57 6.07
N SER A 70 5.37 10.47 5.59
CA SER A 70 6.78 10.09 5.73
C SER A 70 7.44 9.84 4.37
N THR A 71 6.66 9.51 3.34
CA THR A 71 7.20 9.27 1.99
C THR A 71 6.36 9.95 0.91
N SER A 72 6.97 10.13 -0.26
CA SER A 72 6.24 10.33 -1.50
C SER A 72 6.57 9.23 -2.50
N ALA A 73 5.63 8.89 -3.38
CA ALA A 73 5.78 7.78 -4.31
C ALA A 73 5.24 8.07 -5.71
N TYR A 74 5.99 7.63 -6.71
CA TYR A 74 5.61 7.65 -8.12
C TYR A 74 5.44 6.22 -8.64
N PHE A 75 4.24 5.88 -9.06
CA PHE A 75 3.91 4.59 -9.67
C PHE A 75 3.95 4.73 -11.19
N ARG A 76 4.87 4.02 -11.85
CA ARG A 76 5.10 4.12 -13.31
C ARG A 76 5.31 2.74 -13.93
N PRO A 77 5.14 2.58 -15.26
CA PRO A 77 5.27 1.27 -15.91
C PRO A 77 6.65 0.64 -15.77
N ASP A 78 7.70 1.44 -15.56
CA ASP A 78 9.08 1.01 -15.34
C ASP A 78 9.40 0.70 -13.87
N GLY A 79 8.50 1.01 -12.93
CA GLY A 79 8.66 0.71 -11.51
C GLY A 79 8.02 1.74 -10.59
N VAL A 80 8.29 1.59 -9.30
CA VAL A 80 7.86 2.52 -8.25
C VAL A 80 9.08 3.18 -7.66
N SER A 81 9.10 4.52 -7.64
CA SER A 81 10.10 5.29 -6.91
C SER A 81 9.47 5.81 -5.61
N ILE A 82 10.11 5.58 -4.47
CA ILE A 82 9.64 6.05 -3.16
C ILE A 82 10.75 6.88 -2.52
N THR A 83 10.44 8.12 -2.17
CA THR A 83 11.35 9.08 -1.54
C THR A 83 10.92 9.31 -0.10
N ASP A 84 11.83 9.23 0.87
CA ASP A 84 11.52 9.64 2.23
C ASP A 84 11.51 11.17 2.35
N LEU A 85 10.62 11.70 3.19
CA LEU A 85 10.43 13.14 3.40
C LEU A 85 11.26 13.65 4.59
N GLY A 86 12.34 12.95 4.93
CA GLY A 86 13.26 13.34 5.99
C GLY A 86 14.11 14.57 5.63
N PRO A 87 14.96 15.04 6.56
CA PRO A 87 15.86 16.18 6.32
C PRO A 87 16.86 15.95 5.18
N GLU A 88 17.20 14.69 4.91
CA GLU A 88 18.08 14.27 3.81
C GLU A 88 17.37 13.20 2.96
N PRO A 89 16.45 13.61 2.05
CA PRO A 89 15.64 12.68 1.27
C PRO A 89 16.47 11.70 0.46
N GLN A 90 16.15 10.42 0.57
CA GLN A 90 16.67 9.36 -0.26
C GLN A 90 15.54 8.72 -1.06
N THR A 91 15.79 8.43 -2.33
CA THR A 91 14.85 7.71 -3.19
C THR A 91 15.35 6.30 -3.41
N GLN A 92 14.50 5.29 -3.21
CA GLN A 92 14.75 3.95 -3.74
C GLN A 92 13.72 3.58 -4.80
N ARG A 93 14.15 2.69 -5.69
CA ARG A 93 13.33 2.16 -6.79
C ARG A 93 13.05 0.69 -6.57
N TYR A 94 11.83 0.32 -6.90
CA TYR A 94 11.29 -1.03 -6.77
C TYR A 94 10.59 -1.41 -8.08
N SER A 95 10.61 -2.69 -8.42
CA SER A 95 9.74 -3.21 -9.47
C SER A 95 8.28 -3.19 -9.00
N LEU A 96 7.34 -3.12 -9.95
CA LEU A 96 5.90 -3.23 -9.65
C LEU A 96 5.57 -4.53 -8.91
N GLY A 97 6.25 -5.63 -9.25
CA GLY A 97 6.06 -6.93 -8.58
C GLY A 97 6.44 -6.92 -7.11
N GLU A 98 7.54 -6.25 -6.75
CA GLU A 98 7.96 -6.13 -5.34
C GLU A 98 6.98 -5.32 -4.52
N VAL A 99 6.47 -4.21 -5.07
CA VAL A 99 5.50 -3.36 -4.37
C VAL A 99 4.16 -4.06 -4.25
N HIS A 100 3.69 -4.72 -5.31
CA HIS A 100 2.46 -5.52 -5.30
C HIS A 100 2.52 -6.63 -4.24
N GLU A 101 3.62 -7.41 -4.19
CA GLU A 101 3.80 -8.48 -3.19
C GLU A 101 3.79 -7.92 -1.76
N ALA A 102 4.47 -6.79 -1.51
CA ALA A 102 4.52 -6.17 -0.20
C ALA A 102 3.15 -5.62 0.25
N LEU A 103 2.41 -4.98 -0.66
CA LEU A 103 1.07 -4.45 -0.40
C LEU A 103 0.09 -5.57 -0.04
N ILE A 104 0.08 -6.69 -0.78
CA ILE A 104 -0.79 -7.83 -0.44
C ILE A 104 -0.47 -8.37 0.95
N LYS A 105 0.81 -8.63 1.25
CA LYS A 105 1.22 -9.13 2.58
C LYS A 105 0.83 -8.16 3.69
N TYR A 106 0.93 -6.86 3.43
CA TYR A 106 0.56 -5.84 4.40
C TYR A 106 -0.96 -5.78 4.61
N TRP A 107 -1.75 -5.88 3.52
CA TRP A 107 -3.20 -5.95 3.60
C TRP A 107 -3.68 -7.17 4.38
N GLU A 108 -3.07 -8.35 4.14
CA GLU A 108 -3.35 -9.57 4.91
C GLU A 108 -3.02 -9.42 6.40
N PHE A 109 -1.95 -8.69 6.72
CA PHE A 109 -1.56 -8.39 8.09
C PHE A 109 -2.57 -7.45 8.79
N LEU A 110 -3.06 -6.42 8.08
CA LEU A 110 -4.07 -5.49 8.62
C LEU A 110 -5.45 -6.12 8.71
N CYS A 111 -5.79 -6.99 7.76
CA CYS A 111 -7.10 -7.63 7.62
C CYS A 111 -6.93 -9.16 7.66
N PRO A 112 -6.63 -9.76 8.83
CA PRO A 112 -6.34 -11.18 8.93
C PRO A 112 -7.56 -12.07 8.67
N SER A 113 -8.78 -11.59 8.91
CA SER A 113 -10.02 -12.33 8.69
C SER A 113 -10.75 -11.93 7.39
N GLY A 114 -11.50 -12.86 6.80
CA GLY A 114 -12.35 -12.57 5.64
C GLY A 114 -13.48 -11.56 5.91
N GLY A 115 -13.83 -11.34 7.19
CA GLY A 115 -14.73 -10.25 7.58
C GLY A 115 -14.07 -8.88 7.39
N GLU A 116 -12.88 -8.71 7.96
CA GLU A 116 -12.11 -7.45 7.85
C GLU A 116 -11.73 -7.15 6.40
N ARG A 117 -11.38 -8.16 5.61
CA ARG A 117 -11.04 -8.00 4.18
C ARG A 117 -12.22 -7.49 3.37
N ARG A 118 -13.42 -8.03 3.61
CA ARG A 118 -14.65 -7.53 2.97
C ARG A 118 -14.95 -6.10 3.40
N SER A 119 -14.84 -5.78 4.68
CA SER A 119 -15.03 -4.41 5.17
C SER A 119 -14.05 -3.42 4.54
N ALA A 120 -12.78 -3.79 4.37
CA ALA A 120 -11.78 -2.95 3.69
C ALA A 120 -12.12 -2.72 2.22
N LEU A 121 -12.61 -3.75 1.51
CA LEU A 121 -13.07 -3.64 0.12
C LEU A 121 -14.32 -2.78 -0.02
N GLU A 122 -15.29 -2.91 0.89
CA GLU A 122 -16.49 -2.08 0.93
C GLU A 122 -16.15 -0.61 1.20
N GLU A 123 -15.19 -0.36 2.10
CA GLU A 123 -14.67 0.98 2.36
C GLU A 123 -13.98 1.57 1.14
N TRP A 124 -13.07 0.81 0.52
CA TRP A 124 -12.42 1.21 -0.74
C TRP A 124 -13.44 1.54 -1.83
N ALA A 125 -14.41 0.65 -2.06
CA ALA A 125 -15.47 0.83 -3.07
C ALA A 125 -16.36 2.06 -2.78
N ARG A 126 -16.55 2.41 -1.50
CA ARG A 126 -17.26 3.62 -1.10
C ARG A 126 -16.45 4.87 -1.42
N SER A 127 -15.16 4.91 -1.06
CA SER A 127 -14.27 6.04 -1.36
C SER A 127 -14.11 6.24 -2.87
N TYR A 128 -13.86 5.16 -3.62
CA TYR A 128 -13.71 5.20 -5.08
C TYR A 128 -14.93 5.81 -5.77
N ARG A 129 -16.15 5.50 -5.30
CA ARG A 129 -17.39 6.09 -5.86
C ARG A 129 -17.55 7.58 -5.56
N GLN A 130 -17.01 8.05 -4.44
CA GLN A 130 -17.05 9.48 -4.12
C GLN A 130 -16.16 10.27 -5.08
N GLU A 131 -15.02 9.71 -5.46
CA GLU A 131 -14.06 10.30 -6.42
C GLU A 131 -14.47 10.08 -7.88
N HIS A 132 -15.20 8.99 -8.14
CA HIS A 132 -15.69 8.61 -9.48
C HIS A 132 -17.21 8.33 -9.47
N PRO A 133 -18.07 9.37 -9.37
CA PRO A 133 -19.52 9.22 -9.23
C PRO A 133 -20.20 8.45 -10.37
N GLN A 134 -19.57 8.37 -11.54
CA GLN A 134 -20.02 7.61 -12.70
C GLN A 134 -19.88 6.09 -12.57
N THR A 135 -19.13 5.59 -11.57
CA THR A 135 -18.91 4.16 -11.37
C THR A 135 -19.95 3.58 -10.40
N THR A 136 -20.80 2.68 -10.88
CA THR A 136 -21.92 2.14 -10.07
C THR A 136 -21.51 0.98 -9.15
N ASP A 137 -20.60 0.12 -9.61
CA ASP A 137 -20.12 -1.07 -8.88
C ASP A 137 -18.61 -1.24 -9.10
N PRO A 138 -17.75 -0.49 -8.36
CA PRO A 138 -16.31 -0.58 -8.54
C PRO A 138 -15.80 -1.94 -8.09
N GLN A 139 -15.11 -2.64 -9.00
CA GLN A 139 -14.39 -3.86 -8.66
C GLN A 139 -12.89 -3.58 -8.63
N HIS A 140 -12.25 -3.94 -7.53
CA HIS A 140 -10.81 -3.77 -7.41
C HIS A 140 -10.10 -4.72 -8.39
N PRO A 141 -9.12 -4.25 -9.21
CA PRO A 141 -8.49 -5.08 -10.23
C PRO A 141 -7.75 -6.30 -9.64
N CYS A 142 -7.22 -6.19 -8.41
CA CYS A 142 -6.62 -7.32 -7.72
C CYS A 142 -7.63 -8.29 -7.08
N LEU A 143 -8.95 -8.09 -7.17
CA LEU A 143 -9.94 -8.89 -6.42
C LEU A 143 -9.79 -10.40 -6.65
N ALA A 144 -9.44 -10.83 -7.87
CA ALA A 144 -9.18 -12.24 -8.21
C ALA A 144 -7.91 -12.83 -7.56
N HIS A 145 -7.05 -11.98 -7.02
CA HIS A 145 -5.76 -12.32 -6.42
C HIS A 145 -5.70 -12.03 -4.91
N LEU A 146 -6.74 -11.41 -4.36
CA LEU A 146 -6.87 -11.15 -2.94
C LEU A 146 -7.47 -12.39 -2.24
N PRO A 147 -6.89 -12.87 -1.12
CA PRO A 147 -7.48 -13.96 -0.37
C PRO A 147 -8.70 -13.46 0.40
N LEU A 148 -9.92 -13.78 -0.02
CA LEU A 148 -11.16 -13.41 0.70
C LEU A 148 -11.53 -14.40 1.80
#